data_AF-A0A3N7H171-F1
#
_entry.id   AF-A0A3N7H171-F1
#
_cell.length_a   1.000
_cell.length_b   1.000
_cell.length_c   1.000
_cell.angle_alpha   90.00
_cell.angle_beta   90.00
_cell.angle_gamma   90.00
#
_symmetry.space_group_name_H-M   'P 1'
#
loop_
_entity.id
_entity.type
_entity.pdbx_description
1 polymer ?
#
loop_
_entity_poly.entity_id
_entity_poly.type
_entity_poly.pdbx_seq_one_letter_code
_entity_poly.pdbx_strand_id
1 'polypeptide(L)'
;MIIGLTAVNVQAQYFGQNKMRYKSLKFKVYETPHFDLHYYLQNDTVVRWLAKEAEVWYELHQQVFRDTFLRKNPVILYSNHPEFQQTTAIQGEISVGTGGVTEAFKNRVVFPVMQINHQTRHVLGHELVHAFQYRVLIEGGDSTRLENIGNIPLWMVEGMAEYFSIGKKDAFTAMWMRDAYLNHNIPSLRAMTENPNQYFPYRYGQAFWAYLGSTYGDTVIMPLFKATAMYGYELGIRRVFGYDAQTLSNLWRNSMENAYRNLPVDTAVTPVGRSVVNSSNSGRMNVSPAISPDGKHMAFLSEKNLFSIDLFLADAHTGGNIRKLSSKLTNEDIDEYSFIESSGAFSPDSRKFAFSVFSRGKSKLMVVDVETGRELVLEAMGDIAEFANIAWSPDGETVAFSGLKNGYSDIYLYNITTKKLTQLTDDGYSDYQPSFSRDGKRIVFSTDRVSLQSDSRSVDIPMNMAIIDLETKAITNIHVFQGANNLNPQFSADDSQIYFLSNCDGFRNMYRYTLE
;
A
#
# COMPACT_ATOMS: atom_id res chain seq x y z
N MET A 1 -22.44 -45.92 33.50
CA MET A 1 -23.30 -44.74 33.76
C MET A 1 -22.42 -43.52 33.56
N ILE A 2 -22.89 -42.58 32.74
CA ILE A 2 -22.29 -41.30 32.31
C ILE A 2 -21.12 -41.43 31.32
N ILE A 3 -21.53 -41.26 30.06
CA ILE A 3 -20.74 -41.06 28.84
C ILE A 3 -20.31 -39.59 28.81
N GLY A 4 -19.00 -39.32 28.77
CA GLY A 4 -18.44 -37.99 28.50
C GLY A 4 -18.16 -37.86 27.01
N LEU A 5 -19.01 -37.11 26.29
CA LEU A 5 -18.78 -36.69 24.92
C LEU A 5 -17.62 -35.69 24.89
N THR A 6 -16.47 -36.13 24.39
CA THR A 6 -15.42 -35.23 23.93
C THR A 6 -15.89 -34.59 22.62
N ALA A 7 -16.06 -33.27 22.63
CA ALA A 7 -16.27 -32.50 21.41
C ALA A 7 -14.98 -32.55 20.59
N VAL A 8 -14.96 -33.42 19.59
CA VAL A 8 -13.98 -33.37 18.50
C VAL A 8 -14.25 -32.08 17.75
N ASN A 9 -13.32 -31.14 17.76
CA ASN A 9 -13.31 -30.03 16.81
C ASN A 9 -13.12 -30.65 15.41
N VAL A 10 -14.23 -30.88 14.73
CA VAL A 10 -14.23 -31.19 13.30
C VAL A 10 -13.85 -29.88 12.61
N GLN A 11 -12.57 -29.73 12.25
CA GLN A 11 -12.19 -28.77 11.23
C GLN A 11 -12.93 -29.17 9.95
N ALA A 12 -14.00 -28.46 9.65
CA ALA A 12 -14.66 -28.57 8.36
C ALA A 12 -13.59 -28.29 7.30
N GLN A 13 -13.28 -29.33 6.53
CA GLN A 13 -12.44 -29.25 5.35
C GLN A 13 -13.18 -28.35 4.36
N TYR A 14 -12.78 -27.08 4.30
CA TYR A 14 -13.35 -26.11 3.37
C TYR A 14 -13.01 -26.61 1.96
N PHE A 15 -14.01 -27.20 1.29
CA PHE A 15 -13.87 -27.68 -0.08
C PHE A 15 -13.49 -26.49 -0.96
N GLY A 16 -12.35 -26.60 -1.63
CA GLY A 16 -11.76 -25.55 -2.44
C GLY A 16 -12.72 -25.06 -3.51
N GLN A 17 -13.07 -23.77 -3.44
CA GLN A 17 -13.46 -23.07 -4.64
C GLN A 17 -12.21 -22.98 -5.54
N ASN A 18 -12.32 -23.44 -6.77
CA ASN A 18 -11.27 -23.20 -7.76
C ASN A 18 -11.10 -21.69 -7.92
N LYS A 19 -9.87 -21.19 -7.83
CA LYS A 19 -9.56 -19.78 -8.15
C LYS A 19 -10.13 -19.46 -9.54
N MET A 20 -11.08 -18.52 -9.60
CA MET A 20 -11.68 -18.06 -10.85
C MET A 20 -10.56 -17.50 -11.74
N ARG A 21 -10.45 -18.03 -12.96
CA ARG A 21 -9.39 -17.66 -13.91
C ARG A 21 -10.04 -17.02 -15.13
N TYR A 22 -9.83 -15.72 -15.32
CA TYR A 22 -10.39 -15.00 -16.46
C TYR A 22 -9.44 -15.00 -17.69
N LYS A 23 -8.15 -15.31 -17.50
CA LYS A 23 -7.14 -15.37 -18.59
C LYS A 23 -6.16 -16.54 -18.48
N SER A 24 -5.80 -17.12 -19.63
CA SER A 24 -4.62 -17.97 -19.76
C SER A 24 -3.39 -17.12 -20.01
N LEU A 25 -2.44 -17.14 -19.08
CA LEU A 25 -1.26 -16.26 -19.11
C LEU A 25 -0.03 -17.08 -19.56
N LYS A 26 0.61 -16.69 -20.67
CA LYS A 26 1.84 -17.33 -21.21
C LYS A 26 3.09 -16.51 -20.88
N PHE A 27 3.95 -17.04 -20.00
CA PHE A 27 5.07 -16.26 -19.43
C PHE A 27 6.19 -16.11 -20.46
N LYS A 28 6.81 -14.94 -20.49
CA LYS A 28 8.18 -14.76 -20.96
C LYS A 28 9.13 -14.86 -19.77
N VAL A 29 10.40 -15.16 -20.03
CA VAL A 29 11.45 -15.19 -19.00
C VAL A 29 12.52 -14.17 -19.38
N TYR A 30 12.89 -13.32 -18.42
CA TYR A 30 14.05 -12.44 -18.50
C TYR A 30 15.05 -12.89 -17.44
N GLU A 31 16.25 -13.27 -17.86
CA GLU A 31 17.26 -13.81 -16.98
C GLU A 31 18.27 -12.74 -16.58
N THR A 32 18.67 -12.77 -15.31
CA THR A 32 19.80 -12.02 -14.76
C THR A 32 20.79 -13.00 -14.10
N PRO A 33 21.93 -12.54 -13.55
CA PRO A 33 22.83 -13.43 -12.81
C PRO A 33 22.16 -14.18 -11.66
N HIS A 34 21.28 -13.53 -10.90
CA HIS A 34 20.68 -14.11 -9.68
C HIS A 34 19.18 -14.42 -9.80
N PHE A 35 18.51 -14.03 -10.89
CA PHE A 35 17.05 -14.16 -11.01
C PHE A 35 16.57 -14.67 -12.36
N ASP A 36 15.45 -15.40 -12.32
CA ASP A 36 14.63 -15.73 -13.48
C ASP A 36 13.29 -14.98 -13.34
N LEU A 37 13.12 -13.88 -14.07
CA LEU A 37 11.91 -13.07 -14.04
C LEU A 37 10.89 -13.63 -15.03
N HIS A 38 9.84 -14.27 -14.51
CA HIS A 38 8.67 -14.72 -15.25
C HIS A 38 7.65 -13.59 -15.32
N TYR A 39 7.38 -13.04 -16.51
CA TYR A 39 6.51 -11.88 -16.68
C TYR A 39 5.53 -12.03 -17.85
N TYR A 40 4.49 -11.18 -17.81
CA TYR A 40 3.47 -11.08 -18.88
C TYR A 40 3.32 -9.66 -19.46
N LEU A 41 4.00 -8.68 -18.88
CA LEU A 41 3.97 -7.30 -19.34
C LEU A 41 4.41 -7.22 -20.81
N GLN A 42 3.73 -6.38 -21.58
CA GLN A 42 4.10 -6.10 -22.97
C GLN A 42 5.19 -5.03 -23.09
N ASN A 43 5.52 -4.36 -21.99
CA ASN A 43 6.52 -3.30 -21.92
C ASN A 43 7.85 -3.85 -21.42
N ASP A 44 8.74 -4.17 -22.36
CA ASP A 44 10.07 -4.70 -22.06
C ASP A 44 10.94 -3.70 -21.28
N THR A 45 10.67 -2.39 -21.36
CA THR A 45 11.42 -1.36 -20.62
C THR A 45 11.20 -1.50 -19.11
N VAL A 46 9.96 -1.66 -18.67
CA VAL A 46 9.61 -1.88 -17.24
C VAL A 46 10.23 -3.18 -16.73
N VAL A 47 10.20 -4.25 -17.54
CA VAL A 47 10.79 -5.54 -17.17
C VAL A 47 12.29 -5.43 -16.97
N ARG A 48 13.00 -4.74 -17.88
CA ARG A 48 14.45 -4.51 -17.75
C ARG A 48 14.80 -3.63 -16.56
N TRP A 49 13.99 -2.61 -16.27
CA TRP A 49 14.15 -1.78 -15.09
C TRP A 49 13.99 -2.61 -13.80
N LEU A 50 12.91 -3.39 -13.68
CA LEU A 50 12.69 -4.26 -12.52
C LEU A 50 13.75 -5.36 -12.37
N ALA A 51 14.26 -5.91 -13.49
CA ALA A 51 15.37 -6.86 -13.46
C ALA A 51 16.64 -6.22 -12.88
N LYS A 52 16.91 -4.96 -13.23
CA LYS A 52 18.02 -4.19 -12.65
C LYS A 52 17.78 -3.91 -11.16
N GLU A 53 16.57 -3.51 -10.78
CA GLU A 53 16.23 -3.27 -9.37
C GLU A 53 16.33 -4.54 -8.53
N ALA A 54 15.99 -5.71 -9.08
CA ALA A 54 16.15 -7.00 -8.39
C ALA A 54 17.64 -7.28 -8.08
N GLU A 55 18.55 -7.01 -9.01
CA GLU A 55 19.99 -7.14 -8.81
C GLU A 55 20.53 -6.12 -7.80
N VAL A 56 20.05 -4.86 -7.84
CA VAL A 56 20.40 -3.86 -6.82
C VAL A 56 19.96 -4.31 -5.43
N TRP A 57 18.72 -4.79 -5.30
CA TRP A 57 18.22 -5.31 -4.03
C TRP A 57 18.99 -6.55 -3.59
N TYR A 58 19.35 -7.44 -4.51
CA TYR A 58 20.20 -8.57 -4.20
C TYR A 58 21.52 -8.11 -3.58
N GLU A 59 22.23 -7.17 -4.20
CA GLU A 59 23.50 -6.66 -3.66
C GLU A 59 23.36 -6.06 -2.25
N LEU A 60 22.29 -5.28 -2.02
CA LEU A 60 22.01 -4.69 -0.71
C LEU A 60 21.75 -5.77 0.36
N HIS A 61 20.90 -6.74 0.06
CA HIS A 61 20.59 -7.82 1.01
C HIS A 61 21.76 -8.78 1.21
N GLN A 62 22.50 -9.11 0.16
CA GLN A 62 23.69 -9.95 0.19
C GLN A 62 24.71 -9.42 1.20
N GLN A 63 24.93 -8.10 1.25
CA GLN A 63 25.87 -7.47 2.19
C GLN A 63 25.48 -7.67 3.66
N VAL A 64 24.18 -7.61 3.97
CA VAL A 64 23.69 -7.73 5.34
C VAL A 64 23.54 -9.19 5.76
N PHE A 65 22.93 -10.01 4.92
CA PHE A 65 22.75 -11.45 5.17
C PHE A 65 24.07 -12.21 5.11
N ARG A 66 25.06 -11.67 4.39
CA ARG A 66 26.34 -12.33 4.03
C ARG A 66 26.08 -13.68 3.40
N ASP A 67 25.13 -13.68 2.47
CA ASP A 67 24.60 -14.90 1.91
C ASP A 67 24.27 -14.78 0.42
N THR A 68 24.08 -15.90 -0.28
CA THR A 68 23.82 -15.94 -1.74
C THR A 68 22.82 -17.00 -2.14
N PHE A 69 22.11 -16.77 -3.25
CA PHE A 69 21.30 -17.78 -3.90
C PHE A 69 22.21 -18.79 -4.63
N LEU A 70 21.99 -20.09 -4.40
CA LEU A 70 22.75 -21.16 -5.05
C LEU A 70 22.28 -21.47 -6.48
N ARG A 71 21.04 -21.07 -6.75
CA ARG A 71 20.35 -21.14 -8.04
C ARG A 71 19.65 -19.81 -8.25
N LYS A 72 19.36 -19.44 -9.49
CA LYS A 72 18.58 -18.23 -9.79
C LYS A 72 17.24 -18.29 -9.04
N ASN A 73 16.93 -17.22 -8.32
CA ASN A 73 15.69 -17.12 -7.56
C ASN A 73 14.54 -16.77 -8.54
N PRO A 74 13.42 -17.52 -8.57
CA PRO A 74 12.36 -17.25 -9.52
C PRO A 74 11.49 -16.10 -9.03
N VAL A 75 11.33 -15.09 -9.89
CA VAL A 75 10.50 -13.92 -9.65
C VAL A 75 9.31 -13.97 -10.61
N ILE A 76 8.08 -13.93 -10.10
CA ILE A 76 6.85 -13.94 -10.91
C ILE A 76 6.21 -12.56 -10.84
N LEU A 77 6.24 -11.85 -11.97
CA LEU A 77 5.77 -10.48 -12.11
C LEU A 77 4.43 -10.42 -12.86
N TYR A 78 3.43 -9.87 -12.19
CA TYR A 78 2.11 -9.58 -12.77
C TYR A 78 2.00 -8.12 -13.21
N SER A 79 1.17 -7.85 -14.23
CA SER A 79 1.05 -6.52 -14.82
C SER A 79 0.26 -5.52 -13.96
N ASN A 80 -0.53 -6.01 -13.01
CA ASN A 80 -1.43 -5.27 -12.14
C ASN A 80 -1.94 -6.19 -11.01
N HIS A 81 -2.58 -5.61 -10.01
CA HIS A 81 -3.02 -6.33 -8.83
C HIS A 81 -4.14 -7.38 -9.12
N PRO A 82 -5.16 -7.10 -9.96
CA PRO A 82 -6.18 -8.08 -10.32
C PRO A 82 -5.65 -9.36 -10.98
N GLU A 83 -4.60 -9.24 -11.80
CA GLU A 83 -3.94 -10.42 -12.38
C GLU A 83 -3.14 -11.20 -11.34
N PHE A 84 -2.53 -10.51 -10.36
CA PHE A 84 -1.83 -11.13 -9.24
C PHE A 84 -2.76 -11.93 -8.33
N GLN A 85 -3.96 -11.44 -8.01
CA GLN A 85 -4.94 -12.17 -7.19
C GLN A 85 -5.34 -13.53 -7.82
N GLN A 86 -5.27 -13.64 -9.15
CA GLN A 86 -5.55 -14.87 -9.90
C GLN A 86 -4.36 -15.85 -9.95
N THR A 87 -3.25 -15.54 -9.26
CA THR A 87 -2.06 -16.39 -9.29
C THR A 87 -2.34 -17.80 -8.78
N THR A 88 -1.80 -18.79 -9.49
CA THR A 88 -1.76 -20.20 -9.06
C THR A 88 -0.41 -20.58 -8.48
N ALA A 89 0.54 -19.64 -8.44
CA ALA A 89 1.86 -19.87 -7.86
C ALA A 89 1.76 -20.08 -6.33
N ILE A 90 0.73 -19.51 -5.69
CA ILE A 90 0.51 -19.53 -4.25
C ILE A 90 -0.85 -20.18 -3.94
N GLN A 91 -0.90 -20.98 -2.88
CA GLN A 91 -2.14 -21.58 -2.36
C GLN A 91 -2.92 -20.56 -1.53
N GLY A 92 -4.26 -20.60 -1.61
CA GLY A 92 -5.14 -19.67 -0.87
C GLY A 92 -5.44 -18.37 -1.62
N GLU A 93 -6.46 -17.65 -1.18
CA GLU A 93 -6.86 -16.36 -1.77
C GLU A 93 -5.88 -15.25 -1.39
N ILE A 94 -5.69 -14.30 -2.30
CA ILE A 94 -4.86 -13.11 -2.08
C ILE A 94 -5.79 -11.94 -1.85
N SER A 95 -5.70 -11.35 -0.65
CA SER A 95 -6.43 -10.13 -0.30
C SER A 95 -5.91 -8.96 -1.14
N VAL A 96 -6.78 -7.99 -1.47
CA VAL A 96 -6.38 -6.75 -2.15
C VAL A 96 -5.31 -5.94 -1.41
N GLY A 97 -5.16 -6.15 -0.10
CA GLY A 97 -4.10 -5.52 0.69
C GLY A 97 -2.72 -6.16 0.54
N THR A 98 -2.61 -7.25 -0.21
CA THR A 98 -1.36 -8.02 -0.33
C THR A 98 -0.49 -7.43 -1.44
N GLY A 99 0.59 -6.74 -1.07
CA GLY A 99 1.49 -6.13 -2.07
C GLY A 99 2.34 -7.15 -2.84
N GLY A 100 2.75 -8.23 -2.21
CA GLY A 100 3.58 -9.30 -2.75
C GLY A 100 3.61 -10.47 -1.78
N VAL A 101 4.17 -11.60 -2.21
CA VAL A 101 4.37 -12.78 -1.36
C VAL A 101 5.61 -13.54 -1.81
N THR A 102 6.36 -14.06 -0.83
CA THR A 102 7.45 -15.00 -1.05
C THR A 102 7.07 -16.40 -0.59
N GLU A 103 7.07 -17.36 -1.51
CA GLU A 103 6.71 -18.74 -1.22
C GLU A 103 7.93 -19.55 -0.76
N ALA A 104 7.87 -20.06 0.47
CA ALA A 104 9.01 -20.64 1.19
C ALA A 104 9.67 -21.87 0.53
N PHE A 105 8.90 -22.84 0.00
CA PHE A 105 9.45 -24.13 -0.45
C PHE A 105 10.16 -24.05 -1.80
N LYS A 106 9.63 -23.27 -2.73
CA LYS A 106 10.30 -23.02 -4.01
C LYS A 106 11.12 -21.72 -4.01
N ASN A 107 11.09 -21.00 -2.89
CA ASN A 107 11.75 -19.71 -2.71
C ASN A 107 11.44 -18.74 -3.86
N ARG A 108 10.14 -18.53 -4.13
CA ARG A 108 9.67 -17.72 -5.27
C ARG A 108 9.07 -16.41 -4.78
N VAL A 109 9.55 -15.31 -5.33
CA VAL A 109 8.96 -13.98 -5.12
C VAL A 109 7.84 -13.76 -6.13
N VAL A 110 6.67 -13.35 -5.68
CA VAL A 110 5.49 -13.16 -6.54
C VAL A 110 4.83 -11.81 -6.20
N PHE A 111 4.74 -10.91 -7.17
CA PHE A 111 4.16 -9.58 -6.95
C PHE A 111 3.61 -8.94 -8.25
N PRO A 112 2.68 -7.98 -8.15
CA PRO A 112 2.25 -7.15 -9.27
C PRO A 112 3.08 -5.86 -9.40
N VAL A 113 3.06 -5.26 -10.59
CA VAL A 113 3.37 -3.83 -10.73
C VAL A 113 2.26 -3.00 -10.09
N MET A 114 2.65 -2.00 -9.32
CA MET A 114 1.75 -1.07 -8.62
C MET A 114 1.66 0.27 -9.36
N GLN A 115 0.72 1.13 -8.97
CA GLN A 115 0.54 2.46 -9.56
C GLN A 115 1.76 3.37 -9.38
N ILE A 116 2.52 3.19 -8.31
CA ILE A 116 3.69 4.03 -8.01
C ILE A 116 4.97 3.19 -8.04
N ASN A 117 6.00 3.66 -8.76
CA ASN A 117 7.29 2.97 -8.88
C ASN A 117 7.93 2.69 -7.52
N HIS A 118 7.86 3.66 -6.59
CA HIS A 118 8.35 3.48 -5.23
C HIS A 118 7.73 2.26 -4.53
N GLN A 119 6.41 2.08 -4.63
CA GLN A 119 5.72 0.95 -4.00
C GLN A 119 6.14 -0.37 -4.64
N THR A 120 6.20 -0.43 -5.98
CA THR A 120 6.67 -1.61 -6.70
C THR A 120 8.10 -1.98 -6.27
N ARG A 121 8.99 -0.99 -6.19
CA ARG A 121 10.39 -1.18 -5.79
C ARG A 121 10.52 -1.61 -4.32
N HIS A 122 9.73 -1.03 -3.43
CA HIS A 122 9.69 -1.39 -2.01
C HIS A 122 9.24 -2.83 -1.82
N VAL A 123 8.14 -3.25 -2.45
CA VAL A 123 7.64 -4.64 -2.35
C VAL A 123 8.67 -5.63 -2.89
N LEU A 124 9.30 -5.35 -4.02
CA LEU A 124 10.38 -6.20 -4.52
C LEU A 124 11.50 -6.36 -3.49
N GLY A 125 11.94 -5.25 -2.87
CA GLY A 125 12.94 -5.29 -1.81
C GLY A 125 12.49 -6.10 -0.59
N HIS A 126 11.27 -5.86 -0.12
CA HIS A 126 10.64 -6.54 1.02
C HIS A 126 10.57 -8.05 0.81
N GLU A 127 10.04 -8.49 -0.32
CA GLU A 127 9.91 -9.91 -0.64
C GLU A 127 11.28 -10.59 -0.83
N LEU A 128 12.27 -9.87 -1.37
CA LEU A 128 13.63 -10.41 -1.44
C LEU A 128 14.24 -10.64 -0.05
N VAL A 129 13.90 -9.83 0.97
CA VAL A 129 14.31 -10.12 2.35
C VAL A 129 13.78 -11.48 2.79
N HIS A 130 12.51 -11.78 2.53
CA HIS A 130 11.93 -13.08 2.83
C HIS A 130 12.64 -14.21 2.08
N ALA A 131 13.01 -14.00 0.82
CA ALA A 131 13.75 -14.99 0.04
C ALA A 131 15.12 -15.32 0.67
N PHE A 132 15.82 -14.32 1.21
CA PHE A 132 17.04 -14.50 1.99
C PHE A 132 16.79 -15.14 3.36
N GLN A 133 15.73 -14.75 4.07
CA GLN A 133 15.34 -15.35 5.35
C GLN A 133 15.05 -16.85 5.20
N TYR A 134 14.23 -17.24 4.22
CA TYR A 134 13.96 -18.65 3.94
C TYR A 134 15.22 -19.42 3.57
N ARG A 135 16.09 -18.82 2.74
CA ARG A 135 17.36 -19.45 2.39
C ARG A 135 18.21 -19.70 3.64
N VAL A 136 18.39 -18.70 4.51
CA VAL A 136 19.14 -18.85 5.77
C VAL A 136 18.55 -19.95 6.65
N LEU A 137 17.22 -20.05 6.74
CA LEU A 137 16.53 -20.97 7.65
C LEU A 137 16.33 -22.38 7.11
N ILE A 138 16.26 -22.57 5.80
CA ILE A 138 15.92 -23.85 5.15
C ILE A 138 17.14 -24.48 4.48
N GLU A 139 17.96 -23.67 3.81
CA GLU A 139 19.09 -24.12 2.99
C GLU A 139 20.45 -23.83 3.67
N GLY A 140 20.49 -22.99 4.70
CA GLY A 140 21.69 -22.73 5.50
C GLY A 140 22.11 -23.97 6.28
N GLY A 141 23.30 -24.51 6.01
CA GLY A 141 23.80 -25.77 6.59
C GLY A 141 24.00 -25.85 8.12
N ASP A 142 23.50 -24.87 8.88
CA ASP A 142 23.75 -24.68 10.30
C ASP A 142 22.51 -25.00 11.16
N SER A 143 22.13 -26.26 11.37
CA SER A 143 21.16 -26.73 12.40
C SER A 143 19.77 -26.07 12.49
N THR A 144 19.47 -25.03 11.71
CA THR A 144 18.16 -24.39 11.60
C THR A 144 17.33 -25.23 10.65
N ARG A 145 16.35 -25.95 11.21
CA ARG A 145 15.35 -26.69 10.44
C ARG A 145 14.15 -25.79 10.18
N LEU A 146 13.33 -26.10 9.17
CA LEU A 146 12.07 -25.40 8.88
C LEU A 146 11.16 -25.27 10.12
N GLU A 147 11.20 -26.25 11.02
CA GLU A 147 10.50 -26.28 12.32
C GLU A 147 10.84 -25.07 13.21
N ASN A 148 12.05 -24.53 13.08
CA ASN A 148 12.55 -23.40 13.88
C ASN A 148 11.95 -22.06 13.44
N ILE A 149 11.27 -21.98 12.29
CA ILE A 149 10.53 -20.78 11.87
C ILE A 149 9.49 -20.40 12.95
N GLY A 150 8.86 -21.38 13.59
CA GLY A 150 7.88 -21.15 14.66
C GLY A 150 8.44 -20.44 15.90
N ASN A 151 9.77 -20.40 16.06
CA ASN A 151 10.44 -19.70 17.16
C ASN A 151 10.60 -18.20 16.92
N ILE A 152 10.44 -17.74 15.67
CA ILE A 152 10.68 -16.36 15.28
C ILE A 152 9.36 -15.59 15.34
N PRO A 153 9.24 -14.56 16.21
CA PRO A 153 8.04 -13.73 16.24
C PRO A 153 7.79 -13.05 14.90
N LEU A 154 6.52 -12.91 14.51
CA LEU A 154 6.12 -12.31 13.23
C LEU A 154 6.67 -10.89 13.05
N TRP A 155 6.70 -10.09 14.12
CA TRP A 155 7.27 -8.74 14.10
C TRP A 155 8.78 -8.72 13.81
N MET A 156 9.52 -9.79 14.13
CA MET A 156 10.94 -9.88 13.75
C MET A 156 11.08 -10.13 12.25
N VAL A 157 10.24 -11.00 11.69
CA VAL A 157 10.26 -11.39 10.27
C VAL A 157 9.81 -10.23 9.38
N GLU A 158 8.59 -9.74 9.58
CA GLU A 158 8.00 -8.65 8.78
C GLU A 158 8.72 -7.33 9.02
N GLY A 159 9.06 -7.04 10.28
CA GLY A 159 9.79 -5.83 10.63
C GLY A 159 11.16 -5.76 10.00
N MET A 160 11.86 -6.89 9.85
CA MET A 160 13.17 -6.94 9.20
C MET A 160 13.03 -6.68 7.71
N ALA A 161 12.01 -7.25 7.07
CA ALA A 161 11.70 -7.04 5.67
C ALA A 161 11.35 -5.58 5.38
N GLU A 162 10.53 -4.95 6.23
CA GLU A 162 10.25 -3.52 6.18
C GLU A 162 11.54 -2.71 6.40
N TYR A 163 12.32 -3.01 7.44
CA TYR A 163 13.53 -2.25 7.76
C TYR A 163 14.56 -2.25 6.63
N PHE A 164 14.79 -3.38 5.96
CA PHE A 164 15.73 -3.43 4.84
C PHE A 164 15.18 -2.88 3.53
N SER A 165 13.86 -2.81 3.36
CA SER A 165 13.23 -2.30 2.15
C SER A 165 12.87 -0.80 2.20
N ILE A 166 12.60 -0.23 3.38
CA ILE A 166 12.33 1.21 3.56
C ILE A 166 13.49 1.95 4.23
N GLY A 167 14.31 1.25 5.01
CA GLY A 167 15.39 1.82 5.81
C GLY A 167 14.97 2.26 7.22
N LYS A 168 15.89 2.94 7.91
CA LYS A 168 15.73 3.35 9.32
C LYS A 168 14.85 4.57 9.56
N LYS A 169 14.62 5.39 8.54
CA LYS A 169 13.85 6.65 8.63
C LYS A 169 12.61 6.51 7.76
N ASP A 170 11.45 6.39 8.39
CA ASP A 170 10.17 6.34 7.70
C ASP A 170 9.11 7.16 8.46
N ALA A 171 8.51 8.12 7.77
CA ALA A 171 7.50 9.00 8.35
C ALA A 171 6.20 8.25 8.70
N PHE A 172 5.89 7.17 7.97
CA PHE A 172 4.67 6.41 8.22
C PHE A 172 4.80 5.57 9.50
N THR A 173 5.89 4.83 9.68
CA THR A 173 6.18 4.13 10.93
C THR A 173 6.34 5.11 12.10
N ALA A 174 6.97 6.25 11.90
CA ALA A 174 7.05 7.29 12.95
C ALA A 174 5.67 7.79 13.40
N MET A 175 4.68 7.86 12.49
CA MET A 175 3.29 8.18 12.86
C MET A 175 2.69 7.13 13.81
N TRP A 176 2.89 5.85 13.54
CA TRP A 176 2.42 4.76 14.43
C TRP A 176 3.08 4.83 15.81
N MET A 177 4.39 5.10 15.86
CA MET A 177 5.11 5.19 17.14
C MET A 177 4.72 6.44 17.94
N ARG A 178 4.43 7.56 17.25
CA ARG A 178 3.87 8.76 17.89
C ARG A 178 2.49 8.49 18.49
N ASP A 179 1.61 7.81 17.75
CA ASP A 179 0.29 7.42 18.26
C ASP A 179 0.41 6.48 19.47
N ALA A 180 1.28 5.48 19.40
CA ALA A 180 1.55 4.59 20.53
C ALA A 180 2.08 5.35 21.77
N TYR A 181 2.95 6.33 21.58
CA TYR A 181 3.44 7.18 22.68
C TYR A 181 2.32 8.02 23.30
N LEU A 182 1.53 8.73 22.46
CA LEU A 182 0.44 9.60 22.91
C LEU A 182 -0.66 8.85 23.65
N ASN A 183 -0.92 7.60 23.27
CA ASN A 183 -1.93 6.74 23.91
C ASN A 183 -1.35 5.85 25.02
N HIS A 184 -0.10 6.06 25.44
CA HIS A 184 0.60 5.24 26.45
C HIS A 184 0.56 3.72 26.14
N ASN A 185 0.66 3.38 24.85
CA ASN A 185 0.48 2.03 24.32
C ASN A 185 1.72 1.53 23.56
N ILE A 186 2.93 1.97 23.95
CA ILE A 186 4.17 1.39 23.43
C ILE A 186 4.30 -0.04 24.00
N PRO A 187 4.31 -1.10 23.17
CA PRO A 187 4.29 -2.47 23.65
C PRO A 187 5.63 -2.92 24.24
N SER A 188 5.59 -4.01 25.00
CA SER A 188 6.79 -4.82 25.25
C SER A 188 7.04 -5.80 24.09
N LEU A 189 8.25 -6.34 23.98
CA LEU A 189 8.57 -7.39 23.00
C LEU A 189 7.67 -8.63 23.18
N ARG A 190 7.34 -8.94 24.43
CA ARG A 190 6.40 -10.01 24.77
C ARG A 190 4.99 -9.69 24.25
N ALA A 191 4.50 -8.46 24.44
CA ALA A 191 3.18 -8.06 23.97
C ALA A 191 3.07 -8.09 22.43
N MET A 192 4.12 -7.70 21.71
CA MET A 192 4.19 -7.83 20.24
C MET A 192 4.18 -9.29 19.78
N THR A 193 4.77 -10.19 20.58
CA THR A 193 4.83 -11.62 20.27
C THR A 193 3.50 -12.32 20.55
N GLU A 194 2.84 -11.99 21.66
CA GLU A 194 1.59 -12.62 22.09
C GLU A 194 0.35 -12.01 21.42
N ASN A 195 0.39 -10.75 20.98
CA ASN A 195 -0.76 -10.03 20.42
C ASN A 195 -0.47 -9.41 19.03
N PRO A 196 -0.11 -10.21 18.01
CA PRO A 196 0.25 -9.70 16.68
C PRO A 196 -0.90 -8.98 15.95
N ASN A 197 -2.16 -9.25 16.32
CA ASN A 197 -3.32 -8.55 15.77
C ASN A 197 -3.50 -7.13 16.34
N GLN A 198 -2.94 -6.85 17.51
CA GLN A 198 -2.99 -5.53 18.14
C GLN A 198 -1.80 -4.67 17.73
N TYR A 199 -0.62 -5.27 17.62
CA TYR A 199 0.61 -4.58 17.27
C TYR A 199 1.06 -5.00 15.88
N PHE A 200 0.74 -4.15 14.90
CA PHE A 200 0.97 -4.46 13.49
C PHE A 200 2.46 -4.80 13.22
N PRO A 201 2.78 -6.06 12.85
CA PRO A 201 4.15 -6.58 12.85
C PRO A 201 5.14 -5.76 12.01
N TYR A 202 4.67 -5.25 10.86
CA TYR A 202 5.45 -4.46 9.92
C TYR A 202 6.00 -3.18 10.56
N ARG A 203 5.11 -2.37 11.18
CA ARG A 203 5.47 -1.05 11.71
C ARG A 203 6.20 -1.14 13.04
N TYR A 204 5.69 -1.93 13.99
CA TYR A 204 6.35 -2.09 15.29
C TYR A 204 7.67 -2.85 15.15
N GLY A 205 7.72 -3.84 14.26
CA GLY A 205 8.93 -4.58 13.95
C GLY A 205 9.99 -3.70 13.28
N GLN A 206 9.61 -2.89 12.28
CA GLN A 206 10.54 -1.95 11.65
C GLN A 206 11.09 -0.95 12.67
N ALA A 207 10.24 -0.42 13.55
CA ALA A 207 10.67 0.50 14.62
C ALA A 207 11.67 -0.17 15.59
N PHE A 208 11.47 -1.44 15.91
CA PHE A 208 12.41 -2.21 16.72
C PHE A 208 13.75 -2.43 16.02
N TRP A 209 13.75 -2.83 14.74
CA TRP A 209 14.99 -3.01 13.99
C TRP A 209 15.71 -1.68 13.74
N ALA A 210 14.98 -0.59 13.53
CA ALA A 210 15.55 0.75 13.44
C ALA A 210 16.23 1.17 14.75
N TYR A 211 15.64 0.85 15.90
CA TYR A 211 16.29 1.01 17.20
C TYR A 211 17.57 0.16 17.29
N LEU A 212 17.50 -1.16 17.02
CA LEU A 212 18.67 -2.03 17.12
C LEU A 212 19.81 -1.60 16.19
N GLY A 213 19.52 -1.32 14.92
CA GLY A 213 20.50 -0.85 13.95
C GLY A 213 21.11 0.49 14.35
N SER A 214 20.32 1.40 14.93
CA SER A 214 20.82 2.70 15.38
C SER A 214 21.63 2.63 16.68
N THR A 215 21.32 1.69 17.58
CA THR A 215 21.99 1.56 18.89
C THR A 215 23.21 0.64 18.84
N TYR A 216 23.13 -0.46 18.10
CA TYR A 216 24.16 -1.52 18.09
C TYR A 216 24.80 -1.74 16.71
N GLY A 217 24.29 -1.09 15.66
CA GLY A 217 24.73 -1.30 14.27
C GLY A 217 24.10 -2.53 13.62
N ASP A 218 23.92 -2.49 12.29
CA ASP A 218 23.21 -3.52 11.54
C ASP A 218 23.87 -4.92 11.62
N THR A 219 25.14 -4.99 12.04
CA THR A 219 25.88 -6.23 12.22
C THR A 219 25.28 -7.16 13.28
N VAL A 220 24.44 -6.66 14.20
CA VAL A 220 23.79 -7.52 15.21
C VAL A 220 22.49 -8.16 14.71
N ILE A 221 21.94 -7.70 13.57
CA ILE A 221 20.63 -8.12 13.09
C ILE A 221 20.62 -9.61 12.74
N MET A 222 21.56 -10.05 11.90
CA MET A 222 21.64 -11.46 11.48
C MET A 222 22.02 -12.42 12.61
N PRO A 223 22.99 -12.11 13.50
CA PRO A 223 23.23 -12.90 14.70
C PRO A 223 21.97 -13.07 15.56
N LEU A 224 21.20 -11.99 15.77
CA LEU A 224 19.96 -12.06 16.53
C LEU A 224 18.91 -12.91 15.84
N PHE A 225 18.70 -12.73 14.54
CA PHE A 225 17.74 -13.52 13.76
C PHE A 225 18.04 -15.02 13.82
N LYS A 226 19.29 -15.41 13.58
CA LYS A 226 19.71 -16.82 13.64
C LYS A 226 19.58 -17.38 15.07
N ALA A 227 20.00 -16.62 16.09
CA ALA A 227 19.90 -17.05 17.48
C ALA A 227 18.43 -17.22 17.92
N THR A 228 17.54 -16.32 17.50
CA THR A 228 16.10 -16.43 17.73
C THR A 228 15.53 -17.67 17.06
N ALA A 229 15.90 -17.96 15.81
CA ALA A 229 15.45 -19.17 15.13
C ALA A 229 15.84 -20.43 15.93
N MET A 230 17.09 -20.52 16.37
CA MET A 230 17.61 -21.70 17.08
C MET A 230 17.05 -21.86 18.50
N TYR A 231 16.81 -20.77 19.24
CA TYR A 231 16.60 -20.82 20.69
C TYR A 231 15.34 -20.08 21.18
N GLY A 232 14.58 -19.46 20.29
CA GLY A 232 13.55 -18.49 20.63
C GLY A 232 14.14 -17.11 20.97
N TYR A 233 13.31 -16.07 20.88
CA TYR A 233 13.78 -14.68 20.97
C TYR A 233 14.37 -14.33 22.34
N GLU A 234 13.88 -14.92 23.44
CA GLU A 234 14.39 -14.65 24.79
C GLU A 234 15.84 -15.11 24.97
N LEU A 235 16.12 -16.36 24.62
CA LEU A 235 17.48 -16.92 24.68
C LEU A 235 18.37 -16.34 23.58
N GLY A 236 17.80 -16.02 22.42
CA GLY A 236 18.49 -15.34 21.33
C GLY A 236 19.04 -13.98 21.76
N ILE A 237 18.20 -13.14 22.37
CA ILE A 237 18.61 -11.84 22.93
C ILE A 237 19.72 -12.02 23.97
N ARG A 238 19.55 -12.96 24.91
CA ARG A 238 20.56 -13.22 25.95
C ARG A 238 21.91 -13.64 25.38
N ARG A 239 21.93 -14.45 24.33
CA ARG A 239 23.16 -14.90 23.66
C ARG A 239 23.86 -13.79 22.89
N VAL A 240 23.10 -12.91 22.24
CA VAL A 240 23.67 -11.85 21.39
C VAL A 240 24.10 -10.64 22.20
N PHE A 241 23.30 -10.22 23.18
CA PHE A 241 23.52 -8.97 23.92
C PHE A 241 24.01 -9.15 25.36
N GLY A 242 23.94 -10.37 25.90
CA GLY A 242 24.39 -10.70 27.27
C GLY A 242 23.40 -10.35 28.39
N TYR A 243 22.29 -9.68 28.08
CA TYR A 243 21.19 -9.38 29.02
C TYR A 243 19.86 -9.96 28.54
N ASP A 244 18.85 -10.00 29.41
CA ASP A 244 17.57 -10.64 29.11
C ASP A 244 16.63 -9.81 28.19
N ALA A 245 15.61 -10.47 27.65
CA ALA A 245 14.64 -9.84 26.76
C ALA A 245 13.83 -8.72 27.42
N GLN A 246 13.58 -8.81 28.73
CA GLN A 246 12.89 -7.75 29.47
C GLN A 246 13.72 -6.47 29.52
N THR A 247 15.03 -6.60 29.72
CA THR A 247 15.98 -5.48 29.68
C THR A 247 16.00 -4.85 28.29
N LEU A 248 16.11 -5.65 27.21
CA LEU A 248 16.05 -5.11 25.85
C LEU A 248 14.73 -4.38 25.59
N SER A 249 13.62 -4.99 26.01
CA SER A 249 12.28 -4.43 25.83
C SER A 249 12.14 -3.08 26.55
N ASN A 250 12.71 -2.94 27.75
CA ASN A 250 12.69 -1.70 28.50
C ASN A 250 13.57 -0.64 27.82
N LEU A 251 14.76 -1.01 27.35
CA LEU A 251 15.65 -0.09 26.62
C LEU A 251 14.99 0.44 25.35
N TRP A 252 14.37 -0.45 24.57
CA TRP A 252 13.64 -0.08 23.36
C TRP A 252 12.47 0.86 23.67
N ARG A 253 11.62 0.53 24.65
CA ARG A 253 10.49 1.39 25.06
C ARG A 253 10.97 2.76 25.54
N ASN A 254 11.99 2.81 26.39
CA ASN A 254 12.57 4.07 26.87
C ASN A 254 13.15 4.89 25.72
N SER A 255 13.75 4.24 24.71
CA SER A 255 14.22 4.94 23.51
C SER A 255 13.06 5.56 22.73
N MET A 256 11.93 4.86 22.60
CA MET A 256 10.75 5.39 21.92
C MET A 256 10.15 6.56 22.70
N GLU A 257 9.97 6.42 24.02
CA GLU A 257 9.50 7.51 24.89
C GLU A 257 10.41 8.74 24.79
N ASN A 258 11.74 8.55 24.83
CA ASN A 258 12.69 9.66 24.70
C ASN A 258 12.66 10.30 23.31
N ALA A 259 12.42 9.54 22.25
CA ALA A 259 12.30 10.08 20.90
C ALA A 259 11.05 10.97 20.73
N TYR A 260 9.94 10.61 21.38
CA TYR A 260 8.65 11.27 21.20
C TYR A 260 8.20 12.16 22.37
N ARG A 261 8.96 12.26 23.46
CA ARG A 261 8.57 13.11 24.60
C ARG A 261 8.52 14.61 24.31
N ASN A 262 9.29 15.09 23.34
CA ASN A 262 9.38 16.49 22.97
C ASN A 262 8.71 16.74 21.61
N LEU A 263 7.44 16.35 21.47
CA LEU A 263 6.68 16.74 20.29
C LEU A 263 6.61 18.27 20.20
N PRO A 264 6.64 18.86 18.98
CA PRO A 264 6.54 20.31 18.80
C PRO A 264 5.33 20.91 19.53
N VAL A 265 5.50 22.13 20.05
CA VAL A 265 4.49 22.83 20.88
C VAL A 265 3.14 23.00 20.17
N ASP A 266 3.15 23.12 18.83
CA ASP A 266 1.95 23.29 18.00
C ASP A 266 1.38 21.97 17.45
N THR A 267 1.75 20.82 18.03
CA THR A 267 1.19 19.52 17.60
C THR A 267 -0.24 19.37 18.09
N ALA A 268 -1.22 19.42 17.17
CA ALA A 268 -2.59 19.04 17.47
C ALA A 268 -2.66 17.52 17.72
N VAL A 269 -2.80 17.12 18.98
CA VAL A 269 -2.90 15.71 19.41
C VAL A 269 -4.35 15.22 19.50
N THR A 270 -5.31 16.14 19.53
CA THR A 270 -6.74 15.84 19.50
C THR A 270 -7.28 16.04 18.09
N PRO A 271 -7.97 15.04 17.50
CA PRO A 271 -8.64 15.20 16.22
C PRO A 271 -9.57 16.41 16.25
N VAL A 272 -9.34 17.35 15.33
CA VAL A 272 -10.20 18.54 15.18
C VAL A 272 -11.45 18.14 14.40
N GLY A 273 -12.62 18.53 14.92
CA GLY A 273 -13.91 18.31 14.26
C GLY A 273 -14.87 17.44 15.07
N ARG A 274 -15.96 17.03 14.43
CA ARG A 274 -17.01 16.17 15.02
C ARG A 274 -16.93 14.78 14.40
N SER A 275 -16.96 13.74 15.21
CA SER A 275 -17.17 12.37 14.72
C SER A 275 -18.58 12.25 14.13
N VAL A 276 -18.66 12.01 12.83
CA VAL A 276 -19.93 11.82 12.10
C VAL A 276 -20.22 10.35 11.86
N VAL A 277 -19.22 9.55 11.49
CA VAL A 277 -19.33 8.11 11.28
C VAL A 277 -18.41 7.39 12.26
N ASN A 278 -18.96 6.42 13.00
CA ASN A 278 -18.24 5.63 14.00
C ASN A 278 -18.97 4.30 14.27
N SER A 279 -18.41 3.48 15.16
CA SER A 279 -18.93 2.15 15.49
C SER A 279 -20.37 2.10 16.01
N SER A 280 -20.98 3.24 16.38
CA SER A 280 -22.39 3.30 16.79
C SER A 280 -23.37 3.37 15.62
N ASN A 281 -22.95 3.91 14.46
CA ASN A 281 -23.83 4.13 13.32
C ASN A 281 -23.34 3.47 12.02
N SER A 282 -22.14 2.89 11.99
CA SER A 282 -21.57 2.20 10.83
C SER A 282 -20.86 0.88 11.19
N GLY A 283 -20.24 0.24 10.18
CA GLY A 283 -19.46 -0.98 10.36
C GLY A 283 -18.16 -0.74 11.13
N ARG A 284 -17.43 -1.83 11.43
CA ARG A 284 -16.14 -1.75 12.12
C ARG A 284 -15.08 -1.03 11.29
N MET A 285 -15.02 -1.34 10.00
CA MET A 285 -14.18 -0.65 9.04
C MET A 285 -14.99 0.40 8.28
N ASN A 286 -14.47 1.63 8.26
CA ASN A 286 -15.00 2.75 7.49
C ASN A 286 -13.83 3.47 6.84
N VAL A 287 -13.76 3.45 5.51
CA VAL A 287 -12.58 3.93 4.78
C VAL A 287 -12.97 4.81 3.61
N SER A 288 -11.98 5.58 3.15
CA SER A 288 -12.01 6.36 1.92
C SER A 288 -13.22 7.30 1.83
N PRO A 289 -13.42 8.21 2.81
CA PRO A 289 -14.52 9.15 2.78
C PRO A 289 -14.31 10.22 1.68
N ALA A 290 -15.41 10.64 1.06
CA ALA A 290 -15.46 11.76 0.13
C ALA A 290 -16.62 12.69 0.50
N ILE A 291 -16.38 14.00 0.53
CA ILE A 291 -17.40 15.02 0.79
C ILE A 291 -17.87 15.61 -0.54
N SER A 292 -19.19 15.72 -0.70
CA SER A 292 -19.80 16.40 -1.85
C SER A 292 -19.44 17.90 -1.91
N PRO A 293 -19.30 18.50 -3.10
CA PRO A 293 -19.00 19.93 -3.25
C PRO A 293 -19.95 20.87 -2.52
N ASP A 294 -21.23 20.50 -2.37
CA ASP A 294 -22.21 21.30 -1.62
C ASP A 294 -22.16 21.08 -0.09
N GLY A 295 -21.28 20.20 0.38
CA GLY A 295 -21.04 19.90 1.78
C GLY A 295 -22.13 19.08 2.47
N LYS A 296 -23.17 18.61 1.76
CA LYS A 296 -24.31 17.94 2.40
C LYS A 296 -24.14 16.44 2.55
N HIS A 297 -23.44 15.82 1.61
CA HIS A 297 -23.30 14.37 1.53
C HIS A 297 -21.85 13.93 1.75
N MET A 298 -21.70 12.79 2.42
CA MET A 298 -20.44 12.07 2.57
C MET A 298 -20.59 10.65 2.02
N ALA A 299 -19.83 10.31 0.99
CA ALA A 299 -19.69 8.93 0.52
C ALA A 299 -18.55 8.25 1.27
N PHE A 300 -18.69 6.97 1.61
CA PHE A 300 -17.64 6.21 2.29
C PHE A 300 -17.87 4.70 2.11
N LEU A 301 -16.80 3.92 2.23
CA LEU A 301 -16.84 2.47 2.17
C LEU A 301 -16.98 1.89 3.58
N SER A 302 -17.88 0.92 3.79
CA SER A 302 -18.11 0.34 5.12
C SER A 302 -18.48 -1.15 5.09
N GLU A 303 -18.05 -1.89 6.10
CA GLU A 303 -18.40 -3.32 6.33
C GLU A 303 -19.78 -3.51 7.01
N LYS A 304 -20.63 -2.48 7.02
CA LYS A 304 -21.88 -2.46 7.79
C LYS A 304 -22.80 -3.68 7.55
N ASN A 305 -22.67 -4.38 6.42
CA ASN A 305 -23.50 -5.55 6.07
C ASN A 305 -22.81 -6.93 6.22
N LEU A 306 -21.78 -7.05 7.07
CA LEU A 306 -21.16 -8.30 7.54
C LEU A 306 -20.46 -9.20 6.50
N PHE A 307 -20.74 -9.06 5.20
CA PHE A 307 -20.23 -9.95 4.15
C PHE A 307 -19.48 -9.23 3.01
N SER A 308 -19.56 -7.91 2.92
CA SER A 308 -18.82 -7.10 1.93
C SER A 308 -18.59 -5.67 2.42
N ILE A 309 -17.53 -5.04 1.90
CA ILE A 309 -17.37 -3.58 1.92
C ILE A 309 -18.28 -3.02 0.83
N ASP A 310 -19.27 -2.23 1.20
CA ASP A 310 -20.19 -1.58 0.27
C ASP A 310 -20.00 -0.06 0.32
N LEU A 311 -20.47 0.64 -0.73
CA LEU A 311 -20.50 2.09 -0.78
C LEU A 311 -21.75 2.64 -0.08
N PHE A 312 -21.55 3.54 0.88
CA PHE A 312 -22.60 4.22 1.63
C PHE A 312 -22.56 5.73 1.41
N LEU A 313 -23.72 6.35 1.58
CA LEU A 313 -23.90 7.79 1.67
C LEU A 313 -24.44 8.13 3.05
N ALA A 314 -23.87 9.13 3.70
CA ALA A 314 -24.37 9.76 4.91
C ALA A 314 -24.60 11.26 4.69
N ASP A 315 -25.38 11.86 5.57
CA ASP A 315 -25.35 13.31 5.77
C ASP A 315 -23.97 13.71 6.35
N ALA A 316 -23.27 14.61 5.66
CA ALA A 316 -21.89 14.98 6.02
C ALA A 316 -21.79 15.74 7.35
N HIS A 317 -22.89 16.37 7.79
CA HIS A 317 -22.89 17.09 9.05
C HIS A 317 -23.16 16.11 10.20
N THR A 318 -24.23 15.34 10.12
CA THR A 318 -24.76 14.54 11.24
C THR A 318 -24.24 13.11 11.24
N GLY A 319 -23.80 12.58 10.10
CA GLY A 319 -23.56 11.15 9.90
C GLY A 319 -24.84 10.30 9.90
N GLY A 320 -26.02 10.94 9.89
CA GLY A 320 -27.32 10.30 9.81
C GLY A 320 -27.69 9.89 8.38
N ASN A 321 -28.89 9.32 8.23
CA ASN A 321 -29.47 8.89 6.94
C ASN A 321 -28.53 8.00 6.11
N ILE A 322 -27.74 7.15 6.80
CA ILE A 322 -26.81 6.23 6.14
C ILE A 322 -27.61 5.27 5.26
N ARG A 323 -27.46 5.43 3.95
CA ARG A 323 -28.07 4.55 2.95
C ARG A 323 -26.99 3.97 2.04
N LYS A 324 -27.28 2.80 1.51
CA LYS A 324 -26.39 2.13 0.56
C LYS A 324 -26.54 2.80 -0.83
N LEU A 325 -25.42 3.15 -1.45
CA LEU A 325 -25.37 3.66 -2.83
C LEU A 325 -25.11 2.55 -3.85
N SER A 326 -24.30 1.56 -3.48
CA SER A 326 -24.04 0.38 -4.32
C SER A 326 -23.71 -0.84 -3.45
N SER A 327 -24.08 -2.03 -3.90
CA SER A 327 -23.97 -3.30 -3.15
C SER A 327 -23.32 -4.37 -4.01
N LYS A 328 -22.43 -5.20 -3.43
CA LYS A 328 -21.96 -6.42 -4.08
C LYS A 328 -23.09 -7.41 -4.39
N LEU A 329 -24.17 -7.37 -3.62
CA LEU A 329 -25.30 -8.33 -3.68
C LEU A 329 -26.40 -8.01 -4.71
N THR A 330 -26.37 -6.83 -5.36
CA THR A 330 -27.37 -6.45 -6.37
C THR A 330 -26.81 -6.41 -7.80
N ASN A 331 -25.48 -6.54 -7.95
CA ASN A 331 -24.80 -6.59 -9.24
C ASN A 331 -23.91 -7.85 -9.28
N GLU A 332 -24.39 -8.90 -9.95
CA GLU A 332 -23.67 -10.17 -10.14
C GLU A 332 -22.34 -10.04 -10.92
N ASP A 333 -22.05 -8.84 -11.45
CA ASP A 333 -20.88 -8.54 -12.25
C ASP A 333 -19.71 -7.88 -11.47
N ILE A 334 -19.82 -7.60 -10.17
CA ILE A 334 -18.75 -6.94 -9.38
C ILE A 334 -18.01 -7.98 -8.52
N ASP A 335 -16.72 -8.18 -8.81
CA ASP A 335 -15.85 -9.10 -8.08
C ASP A 335 -15.36 -8.46 -6.77
N GLU A 336 -14.97 -7.16 -6.80
CA GLU A 336 -14.37 -6.45 -5.65
C GLU A 336 -14.42 -4.91 -5.76
N TYR A 337 -14.32 -4.19 -4.63
CA TYR A 337 -14.14 -2.73 -4.60
C TYR A 337 -12.67 -2.39 -4.36
N SER A 338 -12.13 -1.41 -5.09
CA SER A 338 -10.77 -0.91 -4.91
C SER A 338 -10.65 0.00 -3.67
N PHE A 339 -10.92 -0.57 -2.48
CA PHE A 339 -11.09 0.22 -1.25
C PHE A 339 -9.80 0.86 -0.71
N ILE A 340 -8.64 0.38 -1.14
CA ILE A 340 -7.32 0.85 -0.68
C ILE A 340 -6.90 2.13 -1.41
N GLU A 341 -7.27 2.28 -2.68
CA GLU A 341 -6.66 3.28 -3.58
C GLU A 341 -7.64 4.38 -4.07
N SER A 342 -8.95 4.30 -3.78
CA SER A 342 -9.88 5.37 -4.20
C SER A 342 -11.13 5.49 -3.34
N SER A 343 -11.35 6.69 -2.79
CA SER A 343 -12.61 7.12 -2.16
C SER A 343 -13.74 7.33 -3.13
N GLY A 344 -13.47 7.33 -4.45
CA GLY A 344 -14.38 7.90 -5.43
C GLY A 344 -14.46 9.43 -5.35
N ALA A 345 -15.21 10.04 -6.27
CA ALA A 345 -15.38 11.48 -6.37
C ALA A 345 -16.79 11.88 -6.77
N PHE A 346 -17.28 12.93 -6.11
CA PHE A 346 -18.51 13.61 -6.50
C PHE A 346 -18.29 14.49 -7.72
N SER A 347 -19.27 14.50 -8.61
CA SER A 347 -19.39 15.51 -9.67
C SER A 347 -19.56 16.92 -9.11
N PRO A 348 -19.22 17.98 -9.87
CA PRO A 348 -19.23 19.36 -9.38
C PRO A 348 -20.61 19.85 -8.89
N ASP A 349 -21.69 19.29 -9.45
CA ASP A 349 -23.07 19.59 -9.07
C ASP A 349 -23.57 18.74 -7.88
N SER A 350 -22.73 17.86 -7.32
CA SER A 350 -23.04 16.91 -6.24
C SER A 350 -24.10 15.86 -6.59
N ARG A 351 -24.50 15.71 -7.85
CA ARG A 351 -25.60 14.78 -8.24
C ARG A 351 -25.13 13.40 -8.65
N LYS A 352 -23.88 13.26 -9.09
CA LYS A 352 -23.26 12.00 -9.48
C LYS A 352 -22.07 11.68 -8.60
N PHE A 353 -21.80 10.39 -8.40
CA PHE A 353 -20.62 9.90 -7.72
C PHE A 353 -19.93 8.83 -8.57
N ALA A 354 -18.63 9.01 -8.82
CA ALA A 354 -17.81 8.14 -9.64
C ALA A 354 -16.80 7.38 -8.79
N PHE A 355 -16.65 6.08 -9.03
CA PHE A 355 -15.68 5.23 -8.34
C PHE A 355 -15.26 4.04 -9.21
N SER A 356 -14.13 3.43 -8.85
CA SER A 356 -13.58 2.26 -9.54
C SER A 356 -14.13 0.97 -8.90
N VAL A 357 -14.61 0.04 -9.74
CA VAL A 357 -15.04 -1.30 -9.33
C VAL A 357 -14.28 -2.35 -10.12
N PHE A 358 -14.01 -3.50 -9.51
CA PHE A 358 -13.45 -4.65 -10.21
C PHE A 358 -14.56 -5.57 -10.70
N SER A 359 -14.51 -5.92 -11.99
CA SER A 359 -15.51 -6.73 -12.66
C SER A 359 -14.85 -7.59 -13.75
N ARG A 360 -14.94 -8.91 -13.60
CA ARG A 360 -14.38 -9.93 -14.49
C ARG A 360 -12.88 -9.74 -14.76
N GLY A 361 -12.12 -9.44 -13.71
CA GLY A 361 -10.66 -9.24 -13.77
C GLY A 361 -10.21 -7.94 -14.45
N LYS A 362 -11.07 -6.92 -14.57
CA LYS A 362 -10.72 -5.56 -15.01
C LYS A 362 -11.36 -4.50 -14.12
N SER A 363 -10.71 -3.36 -13.94
CA SER A 363 -11.37 -2.17 -13.38
C SER A 363 -12.39 -1.59 -14.36
N LYS A 364 -13.53 -1.16 -13.84
CA LYS A 364 -14.58 -0.41 -14.55
C LYS A 364 -14.93 0.85 -13.77
N LEU A 365 -15.28 1.90 -14.51
CA LEU A 365 -15.78 3.14 -13.95
C LEU A 365 -17.26 2.96 -13.70
N MET A 366 -17.66 3.07 -12.45
CA MET A 366 -19.06 3.13 -12.06
C MET A 366 -19.41 4.56 -11.71
N VAL A 367 -20.49 5.06 -12.31
CA VAL A 367 -21.09 6.34 -11.93
C VAL A 367 -22.51 6.07 -11.46
N VAL A 368 -22.84 6.56 -10.27
CA VAL A 368 -24.18 6.45 -9.69
C VAL A 368 -24.80 7.82 -9.48
N ASP A 369 -26.11 7.87 -9.57
CA ASP A 369 -26.91 9.03 -9.15
C ASP A 369 -26.95 9.07 -7.62
N VAL A 370 -26.55 10.19 -7.03
CA VAL A 370 -26.41 10.37 -5.58
C VAL A 370 -27.77 10.33 -4.88
N GLU A 371 -28.84 10.81 -5.53
CA GLU A 371 -30.18 10.89 -4.97
C GLU A 371 -30.91 9.55 -4.97
N THR A 372 -30.76 8.77 -6.04
CA THR A 372 -31.51 7.53 -6.24
C THR A 372 -30.67 6.27 -6.02
N GLY A 373 -29.35 6.36 -6.03
CA GLY A 373 -28.44 5.21 -6.04
C GLY A 373 -28.42 4.46 -7.37
N ARG A 374 -29.10 4.98 -8.41
CA ARG A 374 -29.20 4.32 -9.71
C ARG A 374 -27.87 4.36 -10.44
N GLU A 375 -27.47 3.23 -11.01
CA GLU A 375 -26.33 3.15 -11.92
C GLU A 375 -26.61 3.99 -13.19
N LEU A 376 -25.70 4.92 -13.48
CA LEU A 376 -25.72 5.78 -14.66
C LEU A 376 -24.72 5.31 -15.72
N VAL A 377 -23.56 4.82 -15.27
CA VAL A 377 -22.45 4.38 -16.14
C VAL A 377 -21.78 3.18 -15.49
N LEU A 378 -21.44 2.17 -16.31
CA LEU A 378 -20.56 1.06 -15.95
C LEU A 378 -19.70 0.69 -17.16
N GLU A 379 -18.52 1.28 -17.27
CA GLU A 379 -17.67 1.15 -18.47
C GLU A 379 -16.23 0.75 -18.16
N ALA A 380 -15.66 -0.12 -18.99
CA ALA A 380 -14.25 -0.46 -18.93
C ALA A 380 -13.41 0.62 -19.62
N MET A 381 -12.22 0.91 -19.09
CA MET A 381 -11.31 1.92 -19.63
C MET A 381 -10.37 1.35 -20.70
N GLY A 382 -10.95 0.64 -21.68
CA GLY A 382 -10.21 -0.02 -22.76
C GLY A 382 -9.21 -1.06 -22.25
N ASP A 383 -7.93 -0.82 -22.53
CA ASP A 383 -6.80 -1.68 -22.16
C ASP A 383 -6.14 -1.29 -20.83
N ILE A 384 -6.64 -0.24 -20.16
CA ILE A 384 -6.17 0.14 -18.82
C ILE A 384 -6.68 -0.93 -17.85
N ALA A 385 -5.75 -1.68 -17.27
CA ALA A 385 -6.07 -2.86 -16.49
C ALA A 385 -6.55 -2.51 -15.08
N GLU A 386 -6.01 -1.42 -14.53
CA GLU A 386 -6.28 -0.94 -13.18
C GLU A 386 -6.22 0.59 -13.16
N PHE A 387 -7.14 1.25 -12.47
CA PHE A 387 -7.12 2.71 -12.32
C PHE A 387 -7.74 3.19 -11.00
N ALA A 388 -7.30 4.36 -10.54
CA ALA A 388 -7.64 4.94 -9.25
C ALA A 388 -7.74 6.48 -9.31
N ASN A 389 -7.95 7.11 -8.14
CA ASN A 389 -7.99 8.57 -7.94
C ASN A 389 -8.79 9.36 -8.98
N ILE A 390 -10.07 9.03 -9.10
CA ILE A 390 -10.96 9.72 -10.02
C ILE A 390 -11.15 11.18 -9.55
N ALA A 391 -11.06 12.13 -10.46
CA ALA A 391 -11.39 13.54 -10.25
C ALA A 391 -12.32 14.03 -11.35
N TRP A 392 -13.36 14.77 -10.99
CA TRP A 392 -14.27 15.35 -11.99
C TRP A 392 -13.73 16.67 -12.53
N SER A 393 -13.85 16.85 -13.84
CA SER A 393 -13.71 18.15 -14.49
C SER A 393 -14.83 19.09 -14.01
N PRO A 394 -14.59 20.41 -13.93
CA PRO A 394 -15.63 21.41 -13.65
C PRO A 394 -16.81 21.36 -14.61
N ASP A 395 -16.64 20.80 -15.81
CA ASP A 395 -17.71 20.62 -16.80
C ASP A 395 -18.79 19.59 -16.39
N GLY A 396 -18.50 18.69 -15.45
CA GLY A 396 -19.42 17.63 -15.01
C GLY A 396 -19.68 16.50 -16.02
N GLU A 397 -18.90 16.45 -17.10
CA GLU A 397 -18.96 15.42 -18.16
C GLU A 397 -17.67 14.62 -18.29
N THR A 398 -16.54 15.19 -17.89
CA THR A 398 -15.21 14.58 -18.01
C THR A 398 -14.69 14.17 -16.64
N VAL A 399 -14.04 13.02 -16.56
CA VAL A 399 -13.27 12.59 -15.37
C VAL A 399 -11.81 12.39 -15.74
N ALA A 400 -10.92 12.78 -14.84
CA ALA A 400 -9.51 12.40 -14.85
C ALA A 400 -9.29 11.24 -13.87
N PHE A 401 -8.29 10.40 -14.15
CA PHE A 401 -7.88 9.32 -13.25
C PHE A 401 -6.43 8.91 -13.54
N SER A 402 -5.79 8.26 -12.55
CA SER A 402 -4.50 7.58 -12.72
C SER A 402 -4.75 6.16 -13.21
N GLY A 403 -4.14 5.77 -14.33
CA GLY A 403 -4.37 4.49 -14.98
C GLY A 403 -3.07 3.70 -15.18
N LEU A 404 -3.02 2.48 -14.66
CA LEU A 404 -1.90 1.56 -14.84
C LEU A 404 -2.08 0.79 -16.15
N LYS A 405 -1.20 1.07 -17.11
CA LYS A 405 -1.16 0.39 -18.41
C LYS A 405 0.26 -0.05 -18.71
N ASN A 406 0.46 -1.35 -18.86
CA ASN A 406 1.76 -1.95 -19.17
C ASN A 406 2.91 -1.46 -18.25
N GLY A 407 2.63 -1.28 -16.97
CA GLY A 407 3.61 -0.98 -15.93
C GLY A 407 3.90 0.51 -15.70
N TYR A 408 3.26 1.42 -16.43
CA TYR A 408 3.30 2.86 -16.13
C TYR A 408 1.92 3.35 -15.70
N SER A 409 1.90 4.24 -14.71
CA SER A 409 0.70 4.92 -14.23
C SER A 409 0.67 6.30 -14.84
N ASP A 410 -0.32 6.54 -15.69
CA ASP A 410 -0.48 7.78 -16.44
C ASP A 410 -1.80 8.46 -16.10
N ILE A 411 -1.90 9.76 -16.37
CA ILE A 411 -3.16 10.49 -16.28
C ILE A 411 -3.98 10.30 -17.55
N TYR A 412 -5.23 9.90 -17.39
CA TYR A 412 -6.20 9.76 -18.47
C TYR A 412 -7.40 10.66 -18.24
N LEU A 413 -8.03 11.08 -19.33
CA LEU A 413 -9.34 11.71 -19.35
C LEU A 413 -10.36 10.78 -20.00
N TYR A 414 -11.52 10.67 -19.40
CA TYR A 414 -12.67 10.00 -19.97
C TYR A 414 -13.89 10.92 -19.96
N ASN A 415 -14.42 11.23 -21.14
CA ASN A 415 -15.66 11.98 -21.27
C ASN A 415 -16.84 11.01 -21.33
N ILE A 416 -17.74 11.13 -20.35
CA ILE A 416 -18.84 10.19 -20.10
C ILE A 416 -19.89 10.23 -21.23
N THR A 417 -20.15 11.41 -21.79
CA THR A 417 -21.16 11.60 -22.83
C THR A 417 -20.70 11.04 -24.18
N THR A 418 -19.48 11.37 -24.58
CA THR A 418 -18.91 10.98 -25.89
C THR A 418 -18.21 9.62 -25.85
N LYS A 419 -17.99 9.06 -24.66
CA LYS A 419 -17.20 7.84 -24.39
C LYS A 419 -15.75 7.92 -24.87
N LYS A 420 -15.22 9.14 -25.01
CA LYS A 420 -13.86 9.37 -25.49
C LYS A 420 -12.86 9.21 -24.34
N LEU A 421 -11.98 8.22 -24.45
CA LEU A 421 -10.81 8.04 -23.59
C LEU A 421 -9.58 8.69 -24.23
N THR A 422 -8.88 9.55 -23.48
CA THR A 422 -7.69 10.28 -23.93
C THR A 422 -6.57 10.10 -22.90
N GLN A 423 -5.40 9.67 -23.33
CA GLN A 423 -4.20 9.62 -22.49
C GLN A 423 -3.54 11.01 -22.48
N LEU A 424 -3.22 11.56 -21.30
CA LEU A 424 -2.59 12.88 -21.15
C LEU A 424 -1.09 12.80 -20.95
N THR A 425 -0.63 11.81 -20.18
CA THR A 425 0.79 11.52 -19.94
C THR A 425 1.12 10.16 -20.54
N ASP A 426 2.33 10.02 -21.07
CA ASP A 426 2.81 8.78 -21.70
C ASP A 426 4.34 8.75 -21.58
N ASP A 427 4.81 8.56 -20.35
CA ASP A 427 6.24 8.54 -20.04
C ASP A 427 6.59 7.51 -18.97
N GLY A 428 7.88 7.43 -18.61
CA GLY A 428 8.39 6.41 -17.70
C GLY A 428 8.21 6.72 -16.21
N TYR A 429 7.40 7.73 -15.88
CA TYR A 429 7.17 8.18 -14.51
C TYR A 429 5.82 7.67 -13.99
N SER A 430 5.64 7.70 -12.68
CA SER A 430 4.34 7.44 -12.07
C SER A 430 3.60 8.75 -11.88
N ASP A 431 2.50 8.96 -12.61
CA ASP A 431 1.65 10.14 -12.51
C ASP A 431 0.31 9.77 -11.83
N TYR A 432 0.04 10.37 -10.66
CA TYR A 432 -0.95 9.87 -9.70
C TYR A 432 -1.74 11.01 -9.05
N GLN A 433 -2.96 10.74 -8.54
CA GLN A 433 -3.83 11.73 -7.87
C GLN A 433 -4.06 13.04 -8.66
N PRO A 434 -4.66 12.98 -9.87
CA PRO A 434 -5.01 14.20 -10.61
C PRO A 434 -6.07 15.03 -9.88
N SER A 435 -5.98 16.35 -10.01
CA SER A 435 -7.01 17.31 -9.59
C SER A 435 -7.10 18.43 -10.61
N PHE A 436 -8.32 18.75 -11.05
CA PHE A 436 -8.57 19.84 -12.00
C PHE A 436 -8.49 21.20 -11.32
N SER A 437 -7.98 22.19 -12.06
CA SER A 437 -8.24 23.60 -11.74
C SER A 437 -9.73 23.92 -11.90
N ARG A 438 -10.21 24.90 -11.16
CA ARG A 438 -11.60 25.35 -11.18
C ARG A 438 -12.02 25.87 -12.54
N ASP A 439 -11.11 26.50 -13.28
CA ASP A 439 -11.32 26.93 -14.67
C ASP A 439 -11.30 25.78 -15.70
N GLY A 440 -10.93 24.56 -15.28
CA GLY A 440 -10.89 23.37 -16.13
C GLY A 440 -9.76 23.34 -17.15
N LYS A 441 -8.77 24.25 -17.08
CA LYS A 441 -7.67 24.35 -18.05
C LYS A 441 -6.42 23.57 -17.66
N ARG A 442 -6.26 23.26 -16.37
CA ARG A 442 -5.04 22.63 -15.83
C ARG A 442 -5.41 21.44 -14.96
N ILE A 443 -4.47 20.50 -14.84
CA ILE A 443 -4.51 19.43 -13.85
C ILE A 443 -3.22 19.46 -13.05
N VAL A 444 -3.32 19.42 -11.72
CA VAL A 444 -2.19 19.15 -10.83
C VAL A 444 -2.21 17.68 -10.44
N PHE A 445 -1.05 17.05 -10.34
CA PHE A 445 -0.90 15.64 -9.99
C PHE A 445 0.42 15.40 -9.26
N SER A 446 0.50 14.27 -8.54
CA SER A 446 1.72 13.79 -7.90
C SER A 446 2.55 12.98 -8.92
N THR A 447 3.87 13.16 -8.95
CA THR A 447 4.75 12.47 -9.90
C THR A 447 6.15 12.20 -9.33
N ASP A 448 6.74 11.05 -9.64
CA ASP A 448 8.13 10.72 -9.26
C ASP A 448 9.19 11.24 -10.24
N ARG A 449 8.77 12.00 -11.27
CA ARG A 449 9.62 12.56 -12.33
C ARG A 449 10.87 13.26 -11.82
N VAL A 450 10.74 14.13 -10.83
CA VAL A 450 11.89 14.87 -10.26
C VAL A 450 12.87 13.92 -9.57
N SER A 451 12.37 12.87 -8.92
CA SER A 451 13.20 11.88 -8.24
C SER A 451 13.99 11.04 -9.25
N LEU A 452 13.30 10.47 -10.24
CA LEU A 452 13.90 9.59 -11.26
C LEU A 452 14.81 10.34 -12.26
N GLN A 453 14.67 11.65 -12.38
CA GLN A 453 15.59 12.51 -13.15
C GLN A 453 16.80 12.98 -12.35
N SER A 454 16.83 12.78 -11.03
CA SER A 454 17.93 13.22 -10.18
C SER A 454 19.12 12.25 -10.22
N ASP A 455 20.31 12.75 -9.91
CA ASP A 455 21.51 11.92 -9.71
C ASP A 455 21.52 11.17 -8.36
N SER A 456 20.41 11.20 -7.62
CA SER A 456 20.28 10.58 -6.31
C SER A 456 20.41 9.06 -6.41
N ARG A 457 21.17 8.47 -5.48
CA ARG A 457 21.30 7.01 -5.32
C ARG A 457 20.49 6.50 -4.12
N SER A 458 19.47 7.25 -3.72
CA SER A 458 18.59 6.86 -2.63
C SER A 458 17.81 5.60 -3.02
N VAL A 459 17.53 4.76 -2.02
CA VAL A 459 16.57 3.65 -2.12
C VAL A 459 15.14 4.21 -2.26
N ASP A 460 14.90 5.40 -1.72
CA ASP A 460 13.60 6.06 -1.78
C ASP A 460 13.37 6.72 -3.15
N ILE A 461 12.13 6.67 -3.63
CA ILE A 461 11.67 7.34 -4.85
C ILE A 461 10.53 8.29 -4.44
N PRO A 462 10.85 9.46 -3.89
CA PRO A 462 9.84 10.39 -3.40
C PRO A 462 8.97 10.95 -4.52
N MET A 463 7.68 11.08 -4.23
CA MET A 463 6.72 11.77 -5.09
C MET A 463 6.86 13.29 -4.96
N ASN A 464 6.88 13.98 -6.09
CA ASN A 464 6.76 15.43 -6.20
C ASN A 464 5.41 15.82 -6.82
N MET A 465 5.18 17.09 -7.16
CA MET A 465 3.98 17.53 -7.88
C MET A 465 4.32 18.14 -9.23
N ALA A 466 3.40 18.06 -10.17
CA ALA A 466 3.47 18.73 -11.46
C ALA A 466 2.09 19.24 -11.90
N ILE A 467 2.09 20.22 -12.81
CA ILE A 467 0.90 20.75 -13.46
C ILE A 467 1.00 20.45 -14.94
N ILE A 468 -0.07 19.91 -15.53
CA ILE A 468 -0.25 19.82 -16.98
C ILE A 468 -1.28 20.84 -17.44
N ASP A 469 -0.93 21.59 -18.49
CA ASP A 469 -1.85 22.46 -19.22
C ASP A 469 -2.62 21.63 -20.27
N LEU A 470 -3.95 21.68 -20.25
CA LEU A 470 -4.77 20.77 -21.06
C LEU A 470 -4.84 21.18 -22.54
N GLU A 471 -4.53 22.43 -22.88
CA GLU A 471 -4.50 22.92 -24.25
C GLU A 471 -3.16 22.58 -24.92
N THR A 472 -2.06 22.97 -24.28
CA THR A 472 -0.70 22.83 -24.82
C THR A 472 -0.06 21.47 -24.53
N LYS A 473 -0.60 20.73 -23.55
CA LYS A 473 -0.01 19.50 -22.98
C LYS A 473 1.37 19.71 -22.33
N ALA A 474 1.75 20.95 -22.05
CA ALA A 474 2.99 21.26 -21.35
C ALA A 474 2.90 20.82 -19.88
N ILE A 475 3.91 20.09 -19.41
CA ILE A 475 4.04 19.66 -18.01
C ILE A 475 5.11 20.52 -17.32
N THR A 476 4.76 21.10 -16.17
CA THR A 476 5.66 21.90 -15.34
C THR A 476 5.77 21.29 -13.95
N ASN A 477 6.99 20.93 -13.54
CA ASN A 477 7.26 20.41 -12.20
C ASN A 477 7.19 21.54 -11.15
N ILE A 478 6.55 21.26 -10.01
CA ILE A 478 6.55 22.16 -8.85
C ILE A 478 7.68 21.73 -7.92
N HIS A 479 8.77 22.50 -7.86
CA HIS A 479 9.93 22.15 -7.05
C HIS A 479 9.75 22.58 -5.57
N VAL A 480 9.08 21.73 -4.79
CA VAL A 480 8.86 21.97 -3.35
C VAL A 480 9.27 20.74 -2.53
N PHE A 481 9.90 20.97 -1.38
CA PHE A 481 10.30 19.93 -0.42
C PHE A 481 10.96 18.70 -1.07
N GLN A 482 12.01 18.90 -1.86
CA GLN A 482 12.71 17.82 -2.53
C GLN A 482 13.18 16.74 -1.53
N GLY A 483 12.94 15.48 -1.86
CA GLY A 483 13.21 14.35 -0.97
C GLY A 483 12.05 13.95 -0.05
N ALA A 484 10.99 14.77 0.02
CA ALA A 484 9.74 14.41 0.69
C ALA A 484 8.72 13.84 -0.31
N ASN A 485 7.76 13.09 0.20
CA ASN A 485 6.60 12.61 -0.54
C ASN A 485 5.48 13.65 -0.49
N ASN A 486 5.36 14.42 -1.57
CA ASN A 486 4.30 15.39 -1.82
C ASN A 486 3.16 14.68 -2.57
N LEU A 487 1.98 14.61 -1.93
CA LEU A 487 0.86 13.79 -2.35
C LEU A 487 -0.46 14.58 -2.31
N ASN A 488 -1.46 14.06 -3.02
CA ASN A 488 -2.83 14.54 -3.07
C ASN A 488 -2.96 16.07 -3.27
N PRO A 489 -2.36 16.62 -4.35
CA PRO A 489 -2.52 18.03 -4.66
C PRO A 489 -3.95 18.38 -5.05
N GLN A 490 -4.42 19.54 -4.64
CA GLN A 490 -5.73 20.10 -4.95
C GLN A 490 -5.61 21.60 -5.19
N PHE A 491 -6.20 22.14 -6.26
CA PHE A 491 -6.28 23.58 -6.46
C PHE A 491 -7.17 24.25 -5.41
N SER A 492 -6.86 25.50 -5.08
CA SER A 492 -7.78 26.39 -4.37
C SER A 492 -8.97 26.78 -5.25
N ALA A 493 -10.04 27.28 -4.62
CA ALA A 493 -11.27 27.66 -5.32
C ALA A 493 -11.08 28.79 -6.36
N ASP A 494 -9.99 29.55 -6.25
CA ASP A 494 -9.61 30.65 -7.14
C ASP A 494 -8.41 30.32 -8.04
N ASP A 495 -7.95 29.06 -8.05
CA ASP A 495 -6.80 28.57 -8.84
C ASP A 495 -5.46 29.29 -8.58
N SER A 496 -5.36 30.06 -7.48
CA SER A 496 -4.14 30.77 -7.08
C SER A 496 -3.17 29.94 -6.23
N GLN A 497 -3.66 28.85 -5.63
CA GLN A 497 -2.92 28.04 -4.68
C GLN A 497 -3.15 26.55 -4.93
N ILE A 498 -2.22 25.73 -4.43
CA ILE A 498 -2.33 24.27 -4.39
C ILE A 498 -2.16 23.84 -2.94
N TYR A 499 -3.15 23.11 -2.43
CA TYR A 499 -3.07 22.40 -1.15
C TYR A 499 -2.59 20.97 -1.40
N PHE A 500 -1.69 20.47 -0.56
CA PHE A 500 -1.13 19.12 -0.73
C PHE A 500 -0.66 18.56 0.61
N LEU A 501 -0.49 17.24 0.67
CA LEU A 501 0.08 16.55 1.82
C LEU A 501 1.57 16.35 1.61
N SER A 502 2.40 16.66 2.60
CA SER A 502 3.84 16.38 2.56
C SER A 502 4.32 15.81 3.88
N ASN A 503 5.40 15.05 3.85
CA ASN A 503 6.12 14.57 5.03
C ASN A 503 7.48 15.24 5.24
N CYS A 504 7.69 16.43 4.68
CA CYS A 504 8.99 17.12 4.71
C CYS A 504 9.51 17.44 6.12
N ASP A 505 8.62 17.60 7.10
CA ASP A 505 8.93 17.84 8.51
C ASP A 505 8.90 16.55 9.36
N GLY A 506 8.74 15.37 8.72
CA GLY A 506 8.57 14.08 9.39
C GLY A 506 7.11 13.76 9.78
N PHE A 507 6.17 14.68 9.54
CA PHE A 507 4.74 14.50 9.78
C PHE A 507 3.99 14.60 8.46
N ARG A 508 2.98 13.76 8.22
CA ARG A 508 2.12 13.91 7.04
C ARG A 508 1.17 15.10 7.24
N ASN A 509 1.66 16.31 6.99
CA ASN A 509 0.93 17.55 7.20
C ASN A 509 0.39 18.11 5.89
N MET A 510 -0.61 18.98 6.00
CA MET A 510 -1.15 19.73 4.87
C MET A 510 -0.37 21.04 4.68
N TYR A 511 0.07 21.27 3.46
CA TYR A 511 0.83 22.44 3.03
C TYR A 511 0.09 23.16 1.92
N ARG A 512 0.49 24.41 1.69
CA ARG A 512 -0.08 25.29 0.67
C ARG A 512 1.05 25.92 -0.14
N TYR A 513 0.97 25.77 -1.45
CA TYR A 513 1.85 26.39 -2.44
C TYR A 513 1.09 27.50 -3.17
N THR A 514 1.69 28.67 -3.35
CA THR A 514 1.08 29.78 -4.12
C THR A 514 1.65 29.78 -5.51
N LEU A 515 0.79 29.80 -6.52
CA LEU A 515 1.19 29.87 -7.93
C LEU A 515 1.58 31.33 -8.24
N GLU A 516 2.73 31.49 -8.90
CA GLU A 516 3.26 32.79 -9.32
C GLU A 516 2.50 33.39 -10.51
#